data_AF-A0A7C6XRA7-F1
#
_entry.id   AF-A0A7C6XRA7-F1
#
_cell.length_a   1.000
_cell.length_b   1.000
_cell.length_c   1.000
_cell.angle_alpha   90.00
_cell.angle_beta   90.00
_cell.angle_gamma   90.00
#
_symmetry.space_group_name_H-M   'P 1'
#
loop_
_entity.id
_entity.type
_entity.pdbx_description
1 polymer ?
#
loop_
_entity_poly.entity_id
_entity_poly.type
_entity_poly.pdbx_seq_one_letter_code
_entity_poly.pdbx_strand_id
1 'polypeptide(L)'
;MSDDNTPAEDPVSVAEELLAAVEDPQTADEAEPEPLPEPVVDEATRAELARVYALLLARAGETQIELRLDATRWACEVLGDIHTAAPTITITGTNGKTSTARMIDSLITAHDLRVGRFTSPHLHSVTERISVDGSPVSARTFVRIYDEIAPYLEIVDGQLEAEGRAKLTYFEALTVLAFAVFADAPVDVVVTEVGMGGAWDSTNVADAQVCVFTKIGLDHQAFLGDTIEEIAATKAGILDRSVE
;
A
#
# COMPACT_ATOMS: atom_id res chain seq x y z
N MET A 1 61.37 16.14 3.59
CA MET A 1 59.93 16.45 3.69
C MET A 1 59.70 17.60 2.73
N SER A 2 59.32 17.28 1.50
CA SER A 2 58.97 18.25 0.47
C SER A 2 57.46 18.26 0.40
N ASP A 3 56.85 19.37 0.82
CA ASP A 3 55.42 19.57 0.79
C ASP A 3 54.94 19.61 -0.67
N ASP A 4 54.23 18.57 -1.07
CA ASP A 4 53.50 18.50 -2.33
C ASP A 4 52.19 19.28 -2.15
N ASN A 5 52.21 20.54 -2.56
CA ASN A 5 51.04 21.40 -2.62
C ASN A 5 50.55 21.48 -4.07
N THR A 6 49.99 20.37 -4.56
CA THR A 6 49.18 20.39 -5.78
C THR A 6 47.84 21.05 -5.43
N PRO A 7 47.42 22.12 -6.10
CA PRO A 7 46.15 22.78 -5.78
C PRO A 7 45.00 21.83 -6.04
N ALA A 8 44.11 21.66 -5.06
CA ALA A 8 42.86 20.93 -5.22
C ALA A 8 42.01 21.64 -6.29
N GLU A 9 41.49 20.88 -7.25
CA GLU A 9 40.63 21.39 -8.31
C GLU A 9 39.37 22.03 -7.72
N ASP A 10 38.94 23.15 -8.33
CA ASP A 10 37.76 23.90 -7.90
C ASP A 10 36.50 23.03 -8.15
N PRO A 11 35.74 22.67 -7.10
CA PRO A 11 34.57 21.81 -7.24
C PRO A 11 33.49 22.39 -8.17
N VAL A 12 33.51 23.70 -8.44
CA VAL A 12 32.60 24.34 -9.40
C VAL A 12 32.99 24.00 -10.83
N SER A 13 34.29 23.91 -11.16
CA SER A 13 34.71 23.61 -12.54
C SER A 13 34.43 22.15 -12.92
N VAL A 14 34.54 21.23 -11.95
CA VAL A 14 34.21 19.81 -12.14
C VAL A 14 32.70 19.64 -12.37
N ALA A 15 31.86 20.42 -11.69
CA ALA A 15 30.42 20.40 -11.88
C ALA A 15 30.01 20.99 -13.24
N GLU A 16 30.67 22.06 -13.70
CA GLU A 16 30.42 22.64 -15.02
C GLU A 16 30.86 21.72 -16.16
N GLU A 17 31.97 20.99 -16.00
CA GLU A 17 32.45 20.02 -16.99
C GLU A 17 31.53 18.79 -17.08
N LEU A 18 31.00 18.31 -15.95
CA LEU A 18 29.98 17.26 -15.91
C LEU A 18 28.64 17.71 -16.53
N LEU A 19 28.24 18.96 -16.34
CA LEU A 19 27.05 19.55 -16.95
C LEU A 19 27.22 19.76 -18.46
N ALA A 20 28.43 20.10 -18.93
CA ALA A 20 28.75 20.24 -20.34
C ALA A 20 28.87 18.89 -21.07
N ALA A 21 29.15 17.80 -20.35
CA ALA A 21 29.19 16.43 -20.87
C ALA A 21 27.80 15.76 -20.97
N VAL A 22 26.74 16.42 -20.53
CA VAL A 22 25.36 15.98 -20.80
C VAL A 22 25.03 16.36 -22.23
N GLU A 23 25.19 15.40 -23.14
CA GLU A 23 24.75 15.57 -24.53
C GLU A 23 23.27 15.95 -24.59
N ASP A 24 22.96 16.91 -25.47
CA ASP A 24 21.61 17.37 -25.78
C ASP A 24 20.70 16.17 -26.11
N PRO A 25 19.61 15.92 -25.35
CA PRO A 25 18.79 14.71 -25.53
C PRO A 25 18.10 14.63 -26.90
N GLN A 26 18.12 15.72 -27.68
CA GLN A 26 17.30 15.89 -28.88
C GLN A 26 17.84 15.23 -30.16
N THR A 27 18.80 14.29 -30.08
CA THR A 27 19.27 13.54 -31.27
C THR A 27 19.05 12.04 -31.23
N ALA A 28 18.35 11.52 -30.20
CA ALA A 28 17.79 10.18 -30.28
C ALA A 28 16.54 10.21 -31.17
N ASP A 29 16.54 9.40 -32.24
CA ASP A 29 15.35 9.08 -33.03
C ASP A 29 14.26 8.58 -32.06
N GLU A 30 13.30 9.46 -31.70
CA GLU A 30 12.18 9.17 -30.81
C GLU A 30 11.20 8.22 -31.51
N ALA A 31 11.61 6.96 -31.67
CA ALA A 31 10.63 5.89 -31.75
C ALA A 31 9.90 5.89 -30.41
N GLU A 32 8.60 6.20 -30.40
CA GLU A 32 7.77 5.96 -29.22
C GLU A 32 8.04 4.53 -28.75
N PRO A 33 8.45 4.33 -27.49
CA PRO A 33 8.71 2.97 -27.00
C PRO A 33 7.43 2.18 -27.24
N GLU A 34 7.54 1.07 -28.00
CA GLU A 34 6.39 0.20 -28.20
C GLU A 34 5.80 -0.10 -26.81
N PRO A 35 4.47 0.08 -26.65
CA PRO A 35 3.85 -0.20 -25.37
C PRO A 35 4.23 -1.63 -24.98
N LEU A 36 4.78 -1.77 -23.77
CA LEU A 36 5.09 -3.09 -23.23
C LEU A 36 3.84 -3.96 -23.42
N PRO A 37 3.95 -5.13 -24.04
CA PRO A 37 2.80 -5.98 -24.27
C PRO A 37 2.14 -6.22 -22.92
N GLU A 38 0.86 -5.83 -22.79
CA GLU A 38 0.11 -6.15 -21.58
C GLU A 38 0.20 -7.66 -21.37
N PRO A 39 0.48 -8.13 -20.15
CA PRO A 39 0.50 -9.55 -19.89
C PRO A 39 -0.83 -10.13 -20.38
N VAL A 40 -0.76 -11.09 -21.31
CA VAL A 40 -1.96 -11.68 -21.92
C VAL A 40 -2.67 -12.50 -20.85
N VAL A 41 -3.56 -11.85 -20.12
CA VAL A 41 -4.47 -12.49 -19.19
C VAL A 41 -5.57 -13.12 -20.03
N ASP A 42 -5.70 -14.45 -19.98
CA ASP A 42 -6.77 -15.13 -20.70
C ASP A 42 -8.17 -14.64 -20.26
N GLU A 43 -9.14 -14.76 -21.16
CA GLU A 43 -10.50 -14.27 -20.93
C GLU A 43 -11.13 -14.80 -19.64
N ALA A 44 -10.87 -16.07 -19.33
CA ALA A 44 -11.41 -16.72 -18.15
C ALA A 44 -10.84 -16.09 -16.87
N THR A 45 -9.53 -15.88 -16.81
CA THR A 45 -8.87 -15.20 -15.68
C THR A 45 -9.40 -13.77 -15.50
N ARG A 46 -9.63 -13.05 -16.59
CA ARG A 46 -10.20 -11.69 -16.54
C ARG A 46 -11.64 -11.70 -16.02
N ALA A 47 -12.45 -12.67 -16.43
CA ALA A 47 -13.81 -12.85 -15.93
C ALA A 47 -13.84 -13.18 -14.43
N GLU A 48 -12.94 -14.04 -13.96
CA GLU A 48 -12.83 -14.38 -12.53
C GLU A 48 -12.38 -13.17 -11.68
N LEU A 49 -11.41 -12.39 -12.16
CA LEU A 49 -11.02 -11.16 -11.48
C LEU A 49 -12.20 -10.18 -11.39
N ALA A 50 -12.98 -10.04 -12.47
CA ALA A 50 -14.17 -9.20 -12.48
C ALA A 50 -15.24 -9.71 -11.48
N ARG A 51 -15.42 -11.03 -11.36
CA ARG A 51 -16.32 -11.64 -10.35
C ARG A 51 -15.88 -11.27 -8.94
N VAL A 52 -14.62 -11.51 -8.59
CA VAL A 52 -14.09 -11.20 -7.25
C VAL A 52 -14.19 -9.72 -6.95
N TYR A 53 -13.86 -8.87 -7.93
CA TYR A 53 -13.96 -7.43 -7.75
C TYR A 53 -15.42 -6.98 -7.55
N ALA A 54 -16.38 -7.56 -8.26
CA ALA A 54 -17.79 -7.30 -8.05
C ALA A 54 -18.26 -7.73 -6.64
N LEU A 55 -17.77 -8.86 -6.11
CA LEU A 55 -18.06 -9.31 -4.75
C LEU A 55 -17.52 -8.34 -3.70
N LEU A 56 -16.29 -7.83 -3.89
CA LEU A 56 -15.74 -6.78 -3.03
C LEU A 56 -16.61 -5.51 -3.12
N LEU A 57 -16.93 -5.03 -4.32
CA LEU A 57 -17.72 -3.82 -4.55
C LEU A 57 -19.17 -3.89 -4.03
N ALA A 58 -19.70 -5.10 -3.84
CA ALA A 58 -21.03 -5.30 -3.24
C ALA A 58 -21.06 -5.00 -1.74
N ARG A 59 -19.89 -4.93 -1.07
CA ARG A 59 -19.76 -4.51 0.33
C ARG A 59 -19.93 -2.99 0.44
N ALA A 60 -20.10 -2.48 1.67
CA ALA A 60 -20.11 -1.04 1.92
C ALA A 60 -18.83 -0.41 1.34
N GLY A 61 -19.01 0.57 0.45
CA GLY A 61 -17.91 1.10 -0.38
C GLY A 61 -16.89 1.93 0.41
N GLU A 62 -15.82 2.36 -0.25
CA GLU A 62 -14.69 3.09 0.37
C GLU A 62 -15.07 4.40 1.09
N THR A 63 -16.21 4.99 0.74
CA THR A 63 -16.73 6.22 1.38
C THR A 63 -17.66 5.94 2.56
N GLN A 64 -18.03 4.68 2.80
CA GLN A 64 -18.84 4.25 3.92
C GLN A 64 -17.93 3.68 5.00
N ILE A 65 -17.60 4.54 5.96
CA ILE A 65 -16.58 4.26 6.98
C ILE A 65 -17.26 3.80 8.26
N GLU A 66 -16.81 2.65 8.76
CA GLU A 66 -17.08 2.20 10.12
C GLU A 66 -15.82 2.50 10.95
N LEU A 67 -15.93 3.35 11.98
CA LEU A 67 -14.79 3.70 12.84
C LEU A 67 -14.51 2.54 13.82
N ARG A 68 -13.86 1.49 13.33
CA ARG A 68 -13.55 0.27 14.08
C ARG A 68 -12.30 -0.42 13.54
N LEU A 69 -11.60 -1.14 14.41
CA LEU A 69 -10.50 -2.02 14.03
C LEU A 69 -10.76 -3.49 14.35
N ASP A 70 -11.61 -3.75 15.35
CA ASP A 70 -11.85 -5.08 15.90
C ASP A 70 -12.36 -6.06 14.84
N ALA A 71 -13.24 -5.62 13.93
CA ALA A 71 -13.75 -6.46 12.86
C ALA A 71 -12.64 -6.90 11.87
N THR A 72 -11.78 -5.98 11.45
CA THR A 72 -10.65 -6.29 10.56
C THR A 72 -9.62 -7.15 11.27
N ARG A 73 -9.32 -6.82 12.53
CA ARG A 73 -8.38 -7.59 13.37
C ARG A 73 -8.85 -9.02 13.51
N TRP A 74 -10.11 -9.22 13.89
CA TRP A 74 -10.70 -10.53 14.05
C TRP A 74 -10.65 -11.35 12.74
N ALA A 75 -10.93 -10.73 11.59
CA ALA A 75 -10.78 -11.40 10.29
C ALA A 75 -9.35 -11.86 10.01
N CYS A 76 -8.34 -11.10 10.43
CA CYS A 76 -6.95 -11.51 10.31
C CYS A 76 -6.56 -12.60 11.32
N GLU A 77 -7.05 -12.53 12.56
CA GLU A 77 -6.82 -13.54 13.62
C GLU A 77 -7.40 -14.91 13.23
N VAL A 78 -8.61 -14.94 12.69
CA VAL A 78 -9.26 -16.17 12.19
C VAL A 78 -8.44 -16.85 11.09
N LEU A 79 -7.67 -16.07 10.33
CA LEU A 79 -6.76 -16.56 9.29
C LEU A 79 -5.36 -16.91 9.81
N GLY A 80 -5.14 -16.88 11.13
CA GLY A 80 -3.86 -17.20 11.77
C GLY A 80 -2.92 -16.00 11.84
N ASP A 81 -3.44 -14.86 12.27
CA ASP A 81 -2.67 -13.63 12.54
C ASP A 81 -1.86 -13.12 11.33
N ILE A 82 -2.42 -13.25 10.12
CA ILE A 82 -1.75 -12.92 8.84
C ILE A 82 -1.19 -11.50 8.76
N HIS A 83 -1.77 -10.56 9.50
CA HIS A 83 -1.32 -9.16 9.58
C HIS A 83 -0.01 -8.99 10.37
N THR A 84 0.48 -10.05 11.02
CA THR A 84 1.75 -10.09 11.79
C THR A 84 2.84 -10.91 11.09
N ALA A 85 2.57 -11.43 9.89
CA ALA A 85 3.46 -12.36 9.19
C ALA A 85 4.84 -11.76 8.85
N ALA A 86 4.94 -10.42 8.75
CA ALA A 86 6.17 -9.70 8.48
C ALA A 86 6.15 -8.31 9.15
N PRO A 87 7.33 -7.72 9.46
CA PRO A 87 7.42 -6.35 9.94
C PRO A 87 6.80 -5.37 8.92
N THR A 88 6.05 -4.41 9.43
CA THR A 88 5.24 -3.47 8.66
C THR A 88 5.73 -2.03 8.81
N ILE A 89 5.75 -1.31 7.70
CA ILE A 89 5.88 0.13 7.61
C ILE A 89 4.52 0.70 7.20
N THR A 90 3.91 1.51 8.05
CA THR A 90 2.61 2.14 7.77
C THR A 90 2.78 3.61 7.42
N ILE A 91 2.15 4.04 6.33
CA ILE A 91 2.25 5.39 5.78
C ILE A 91 0.88 6.07 5.84
N THR A 92 0.80 7.19 6.54
CA THR A 92 -0.36 8.08 6.53
C THR A 92 0.02 9.48 6.05
N GLY A 93 -1.00 10.30 5.80
CA GLY A 93 -0.89 11.67 5.33
C GLY A 93 -2.05 12.05 4.43
N THR A 94 -2.06 13.28 3.97
CA THR A 94 -3.05 13.79 3.00
C THR A 94 -2.54 13.55 1.59
N ASN A 95 -1.31 13.95 1.29
CA ASN A 95 -0.72 13.81 -0.05
C ASN A 95 0.63 13.08 -0.03
N GLY A 96 0.93 12.36 -1.11
CA GLY A 96 2.23 11.71 -1.31
C GLY A 96 2.37 10.31 -0.71
N LYS A 97 1.33 9.77 -0.07
CA LYS A 97 1.34 8.42 0.54
C LYS A 97 1.77 7.34 -0.45
N THR A 98 1.06 7.18 -1.56
CA THR A 98 1.39 6.19 -2.61
C THR A 98 2.79 6.37 -3.17
N SER A 99 3.22 7.60 -3.46
CA SER A 99 4.57 7.87 -3.97
C SER A 99 5.64 7.48 -2.96
N THR A 100 5.46 7.83 -1.69
CA THR A 100 6.36 7.43 -0.60
C THR A 100 6.38 5.91 -0.43
N ALA A 101 5.23 5.25 -0.50
CA ALA A 101 5.14 3.78 -0.42
C ALA A 101 5.96 3.11 -1.53
N ARG A 102 5.86 3.61 -2.77
CA ARG A 102 6.64 3.10 -3.91
C ARG A 102 8.14 3.38 -3.77
N MET A 103 8.52 4.54 -3.22
CA MET A 103 9.93 4.84 -2.95
C MET A 103 10.52 3.91 -1.89
N ILE A 104 9.78 3.65 -0.81
CA ILE A 104 10.20 2.72 0.26
C ILE A 104 10.33 1.30 -0.29
N ASP A 105 9.33 0.83 -1.05
CA ASP A 105 9.36 -0.46 -1.75
C ASP A 105 10.62 -0.61 -2.63
N SER A 106 10.89 0.35 -3.51
CA SER A 106 12.08 0.33 -4.37
C SER A 106 13.40 0.32 -3.59
N LEU A 107 13.50 1.09 -2.50
CA LEU A 107 14.71 1.14 -1.67
C LEU A 107 14.95 -0.18 -0.94
N ILE A 108 13.92 -0.77 -0.35
CA ILE A 108 14.03 -2.05 0.37
C ILE A 108 14.33 -3.19 -0.60
N THR A 109 13.67 -3.20 -1.76
CA THR A 109 13.93 -4.18 -2.83
C THR A 109 15.38 -4.10 -3.32
N ALA A 110 15.96 -2.89 -3.41
CA ALA A 110 17.38 -2.71 -3.77
C ALA A 110 18.36 -3.25 -2.72
N HIS A 111 17.88 -3.63 -1.53
CA HIS A 111 18.62 -4.33 -0.50
C HIS A 111 18.33 -5.85 -0.48
N ASP A 112 17.84 -6.40 -1.59
CA ASP A 112 17.56 -7.83 -1.78
C ASP A 112 16.51 -8.41 -0.81
N LEU A 113 15.63 -7.56 -0.27
CA LEU A 113 14.49 -7.95 0.56
C LEU A 113 13.19 -7.96 -0.26
N ARG A 114 12.32 -8.91 0.00
CA ARG A 114 11.02 -9.05 -0.64
C ARG A 114 9.99 -8.15 0.03
N VAL A 115 9.31 -7.32 -0.74
CA VAL A 115 8.36 -6.33 -0.23
C VAL A 115 6.94 -6.67 -0.66
N GLY A 116 6.02 -6.70 0.31
CA GLY A 116 4.59 -6.66 0.07
C GLY A 116 4.10 -5.22 0.21
N ARG A 117 3.51 -4.63 -0.83
CA ARG A 117 3.02 -3.24 -0.78
C ARG A 117 1.52 -3.18 -0.99
N PHE A 118 0.82 -2.53 -0.06
CA PHE A 118 -0.61 -2.26 -0.12
C PHE A 118 -0.88 -0.76 -0.30
N THR A 119 -1.54 -0.37 -1.39
CA THR A 119 -1.80 1.04 -1.76
C THR A 119 -3.23 1.27 -2.27
N SER A 120 -3.71 2.50 -2.16
CA SER A 120 -5.05 2.89 -2.63
C SER A 120 -5.16 4.37 -3.03
N PRO A 121 -6.02 4.74 -3.99
CA PRO A 121 -6.81 3.86 -4.85
C PRO A 121 -5.96 3.20 -5.96
N HIS A 122 -6.59 2.41 -6.84
CA HIS A 122 -5.97 1.95 -8.08
C HIS A 122 -6.36 2.85 -9.25
N LEU A 123 -5.60 2.83 -10.35
CA LEU A 123 -5.90 3.59 -11.56
C LEU A 123 -6.60 2.77 -12.63
N HIS A 124 -6.12 1.58 -12.96
CA HIS A 124 -6.69 0.74 -14.02
C HIS A 124 -7.23 -0.60 -13.50
N SER A 125 -6.50 -1.26 -12.61
CA SER A 125 -6.85 -2.59 -12.10
C SER A 125 -6.78 -2.69 -10.59
N VAL A 126 -7.74 -3.38 -9.98
CA VAL A 126 -7.76 -3.64 -8.53
C VAL A 126 -6.49 -4.34 -8.03
N THR A 127 -5.83 -5.10 -8.90
CA THR A 127 -4.56 -5.78 -8.59
C THR A 127 -3.43 -4.81 -8.27
N GLU A 128 -3.45 -3.56 -8.78
CA GLU A 128 -2.45 -2.52 -8.47
C GLU A 128 -2.36 -2.22 -6.97
N ARG A 129 -3.43 -2.50 -6.23
CA ARG A 129 -3.50 -2.25 -4.79
C ARG A 129 -2.62 -3.20 -3.99
N ILE A 130 -2.34 -4.39 -4.49
CA ILE A 130 -1.56 -5.40 -3.79
C ILE A 130 -0.38 -5.78 -4.69
N SER A 131 0.81 -5.34 -4.31
CA SER A 131 2.05 -5.62 -5.04
C SER A 131 2.98 -6.49 -4.22
N VAL A 132 3.73 -7.36 -4.89
CA VAL A 132 4.83 -8.15 -4.31
C VAL A 132 6.04 -7.97 -5.21
N ASP A 133 7.22 -7.75 -4.62
CA ASP A 133 8.49 -7.57 -5.33
C ASP A 133 8.38 -6.44 -6.39
N GLY A 134 7.83 -5.29 -5.98
CA GLY A 134 7.67 -4.10 -6.82
C GLY A 134 6.55 -4.13 -7.87
N SER A 135 5.87 -5.26 -8.05
CA SER A 135 4.87 -5.45 -9.13
C SER A 135 3.49 -5.86 -8.60
N PRO A 136 2.38 -5.40 -9.21
CA PRO A 136 1.04 -5.90 -8.87
C PRO A 136 0.97 -7.42 -8.93
N VAL A 137 0.26 -8.06 -8.00
CA VAL A 137 0.06 -9.51 -8.05
C VAL A 137 -0.78 -9.90 -9.26
N SER A 138 -0.55 -11.10 -9.79
CA SER A 138 -1.32 -11.59 -10.92
C SER A 138 -2.82 -11.69 -10.58
N ALA A 139 -3.67 -11.50 -11.59
CA ALA A 139 -5.12 -11.70 -11.44
C ALA A 139 -5.46 -13.10 -10.87
N ARG A 140 -4.70 -14.13 -11.27
CA ARG A 140 -4.86 -15.50 -10.74
C ARG A 140 -4.53 -15.58 -9.25
N THR A 141 -3.46 -14.94 -8.80
CA THR A 141 -3.10 -14.87 -7.38
C THR A 141 -4.17 -14.13 -6.59
N PHE A 142 -4.62 -12.97 -7.07
CA PHE A 142 -5.65 -12.18 -6.43
C PHE A 142 -6.95 -12.98 -6.25
N VAL A 143 -7.43 -13.63 -7.31
CA VAL A 143 -8.64 -14.47 -7.28
C VAL A 143 -8.46 -15.67 -6.35
N ARG A 144 -7.35 -16.41 -6.50
CA ARG A 144 -7.09 -17.60 -5.70
C ARG A 144 -7.11 -17.28 -4.20
N ILE A 145 -6.34 -16.28 -3.77
CA ILE A 145 -6.27 -15.92 -2.35
C ILE A 145 -7.62 -15.41 -1.85
N TYR A 146 -8.34 -14.61 -2.66
CA TYR A 146 -9.68 -14.18 -2.28
C TYR A 146 -10.62 -15.37 -2.04
N ASP A 147 -10.68 -16.31 -2.97
CA ASP A 147 -11.54 -17.48 -2.85
C ASP A 147 -11.13 -18.38 -1.67
N GLU A 148 -9.83 -18.44 -1.33
CA GLU A 148 -9.32 -19.13 -0.14
C GLU A 148 -9.77 -18.46 1.18
N ILE A 149 -9.75 -17.13 1.25
CA ILE A 149 -10.15 -16.40 2.47
C ILE A 149 -11.65 -16.14 2.59
N ALA A 150 -12.40 -16.18 1.49
CA ALA A 150 -13.82 -15.82 1.46
C ALA A 150 -14.69 -16.55 2.51
N PRO A 151 -14.54 -17.87 2.74
CA PRO A 151 -15.30 -18.56 3.79
C PRO A 151 -15.04 -18.01 5.20
N TYR A 152 -13.83 -17.51 5.47
CA TYR A 152 -13.49 -16.92 6.77
C TYR A 152 -14.07 -15.51 6.91
N LEU A 153 -14.09 -14.74 5.83
CA LEU A 153 -14.80 -13.45 5.80
C LEU A 153 -16.30 -13.65 6.05
N GLU A 154 -16.90 -14.72 5.52
CA GLU A 154 -18.31 -15.06 5.76
C GLU A 154 -18.59 -15.44 7.22
N ILE A 155 -17.68 -16.12 7.90
CA ILE A 155 -17.78 -16.41 9.34
C ILE A 155 -17.80 -15.11 10.14
N VAL A 156 -16.89 -14.18 9.83
CA VAL A 156 -16.79 -12.87 10.49
C VAL A 156 -18.05 -12.04 10.23
N ASP A 157 -18.46 -11.96 8.96
CA ASP A 157 -19.68 -11.25 8.55
C ASP A 157 -20.92 -11.80 9.28
N GLY A 158 -21.06 -13.13 9.39
CA GLY A 158 -22.20 -13.76 10.06
C GLY A 158 -22.28 -13.47 11.55
N GLN A 159 -21.15 -13.40 12.24
CA GLN A 159 -21.10 -13.04 13.66
C GLN A 159 -21.36 -11.54 13.87
N LEU A 160 -20.78 -10.67 13.02
CA LEU A 160 -21.07 -9.23 13.05
C LEU A 160 -22.58 -9.01 12.89
N GLU A 161 -23.22 -9.69 11.94
CA GLU A 161 -24.67 -9.63 11.76
C GLU A 161 -25.44 -10.16 12.99
N ALA A 162 -25.00 -11.27 13.60
CA ALA A 162 -25.62 -11.81 14.81
C ALA A 162 -25.54 -10.85 16.00
N GLU A 163 -24.52 -9.99 16.04
CA GLU A 163 -24.35 -8.90 17.01
C GLU A 163 -25.07 -7.60 16.60
N GLY A 164 -25.75 -7.57 15.46
CA GLY A 164 -26.44 -6.39 14.93
C GLY A 164 -25.51 -5.33 14.35
N ARG A 165 -24.28 -5.71 13.98
CA ARG A 165 -23.24 -4.85 13.40
C ARG A 165 -23.19 -5.02 11.88
N ALA A 166 -22.68 -4.01 11.18
CA ALA A 166 -22.45 -4.10 9.74
C ALA A 166 -21.35 -5.14 9.42
N LYS A 167 -21.49 -5.82 8.28
CA LYS A 167 -20.46 -6.68 7.68
C LYS A 167 -19.15 -5.93 7.45
N LEU A 168 -18.09 -6.66 7.15
CA LEU A 168 -16.83 -6.07 6.68
C LEU A 168 -17.09 -5.20 5.44
N THR A 169 -16.62 -3.96 5.49
CA THR A 169 -16.64 -3.03 4.36
C THR A 169 -15.73 -3.52 3.24
N TYR A 170 -15.81 -2.88 2.08
CA TYR A 170 -14.90 -3.10 0.96
C TYR A 170 -13.43 -2.99 1.39
N PHE A 171 -13.09 -1.92 2.11
CA PHE A 171 -11.71 -1.64 2.46
C PHE A 171 -11.18 -2.58 3.55
N GLU A 172 -12.02 -2.95 4.52
CA GLU A 172 -11.67 -3.97 5.52
C GLU A 172 -11.38 -5.32 4.84
N ALA A 173 -12.27 -5.80 3.97
CA ALA A 173 -12.07 -7.06 3.26
C ALA A 173 -10.86 -7.05 2.32
N LEU A 174 -10.62 -5.92 1.62
CA LEU A 174 -9.45 -5.76 0.75
C LEU A 174 -8.14 -5.72 1.56
N THR A 175 -8.15 -5.12 2.74
CA THR A 175 -6.97 -5.09 3.63
C THR A 175 -6.62 -6.50 4.12
N VAL A 176 -7.63 -7.30 4.52
CA VAL A 176 -7.44 -8.71 4.89
C VAL A 176 -6.87 -9.50 3.71
N LEU A 177 -7.37 -9.28 2.49
CA LEU A 177 -6.83 -9.89 1.27
C LEU A 177 -5.36 -9.53 1.03
N ALA A 178 -4.97 -8.27 1.24
CA ALA A 178 -3.58 -7.84 1.11
C ALA A 178 -2.66 -8.59 2.08
N PHE A 179 -3.02 -8.66 3.36
CA PHE A 179 -2.24 -9.42 4.34
C PHE A 179 -2.19 -10.91 4.03
N ALA A 180 -3.28 -11.50 3.54
CA ALA A 180 -3.31 -12.91 3.15
C ALA A 180 -2.36 -13.19 1.98
N VAL A 181 -2.31 -12.29 0.98
CA VAL A 181 -1.34 -12.37 -0.13
C VAL A 181 0.09 -12.28 0.38
N PHE A 182 0.38 -11.40 1.33
CA PHE A 182 1.74 -11.23 1.88
C PHE A 182 2.18 -12.43 2.73
N ALA A 183 1.25 -13.05 3.45
CA ALA A 183 1.49 -14.27 4.20
C ALA A 183 1.71 -15.50 3.29
N ASP A 184 0.98 -15.61 2.16
CA ASP A 184 1.12 -16.68 1.17
C ASP A 184 2.42 -16.58 0.34
N ALA A 185 2.84 -15.36 0.01
CA ALA A 185 4.00 -15.10 -0.84
C ALA A 185 5.30 -14.81 -0.08
N PRO A 186 5.48 -15.34 1.16
CA PRO A 186 6.19 -14.74 2.30
C PRO A 186 7.16 -13.61 1.94
N VAL A 187 6.79 -12.39 2.31
CA VAL A 187 7.60 -11.16 2.15
C VAL A 187 8.43 -10.89 3.41
N ASP A 188 9.54 -10.18 3.25
CA ASP A 188 10.40 -9.78 4.37
C ASP A 188 9.89 -8.51 5.06
N VAL A 189 9.25 -7.62 4.31
CA VAL A 189 8.70 -6.35 4.81
C VAL A 189 7.36 -6.06 4.14
N VAL A 190 6.39 -5.59 4.92
CA VAL A 190 5.13 -5.04 4.40
C VAL A 190 5.18 -3.52 4.44
N VAL A 191 4.72 -2.87 3.37
CA VAL A 191 4.53 -1.43 3.26
C VAL A 191 3.06 -1.15 3.03
N THR A 192 2.36 -0.60 4.03
CA THR A 192 0.94 -0.26 3.92
C THR A 192 0.75 1.25 3.79
N GLU A 193 -0.10 1.65 2.86
CA GLU A 193 -0.67 2.99 2.80
C GLU A 193 -2.04 2.98 3.48
N VAL A 194 -2.23 3.88 4.45
CA VAL A 194 -3.51 4.14 5.09
C VAL A 194 -4.51 4.65 4.05
N GLY A 195 -5.71 4.05 4.04
CA GLY A 195 -6.81 4.48 3.18
C GLY A 195 -7.33 5.86 3.57
N MET A 196 -7.75 6.00 4.83
CA MET A 196 -8.22 7.29 5.38
C MET A 196 -7.86 7.47 6.86
N GLY A 197 -7.44 8.68 7.23
CA GLY A 197 -7.16 9.00 8.63
C GLY A 197 -5.92 8.25 9.14
N GLY A 198 -6.10 7.26 10.00
CA GLY A 198 -5.01 6.49 10.60
C GLY A 198 -5.51 5.63 11.76
N ALA A 199 -5.98 6.26 12.84
CA ALA A 199 -6.39 5.59 14.08
C ALA A 199 -7.35 4.40 13.87
N TRP A 200 -8.33 4.56 12.99
CA TRP A 200 -9.38 3.56 12.72
C TRP A 200 -9.30 2.98 11.30
N ASP A 201 -8.19 3.21 10.60
CA ASP A 201 -8.00 2.64 9.27
C ASP A 201 -7.70 1.14 9.38
N SER A 202 -8.29 0.33 8.49
CA SER A 202 -8.10 -1.13 8.50
C SER A 202 -6.63 -1.56 8.48
N THR A 203 -5.73 -0.76 7.88
CA THR A 203 -4.29 -1.07 7.85
C THR A 203 -3.63 -0.95 9.24
N ASN A 204 -4.25 -0.23 10.18
CA ASN A 204 -3.75 -0.02 11.53
C ASN A 204 -3.90 -1.26 12.43
N VAL A 205 -4.48 -2.35 11.92
CA VAL A 205 -4.38 -3.65 12.60
C VAL A 205 -2.95 -4.18 12.56
N ALA A 206 -2.15 -3.80 11.56
CA ALA A 206 -0.74 -4.15 11.52
C ALA A 206 0.04 -3.35 12.56
N ASP A 207 0.73 -4.07 13.45
CA ASP A 207 1.60 -3.46 14.46
C ASP A 207 2.90 -2.96 13.84
N ALA A 208 2.82 -1.83 13.13
CA ALA A 208 3.92 -1.28 12.35
C ALA A 208 5.14 -0.88 13.19
N GLN A 209 6.33 -1.32 12.78
CA GLN A 209 7.59 -0.95 13.43
C GLN A 209 8.06 0.44 13.01
N VAL A 210 7.60 0.94 11.86
CA VAL A 210 7.88 2.30 11.38
C VAL A 210 6.59 2.95 10.92
N CYS A 211 6.31 4.14 11.46
CA CYS A 211 5.17 4.97 11.07
C CYS A 211 5.65 6.20 10.32
N VAL A 212 5.16 6.38 9.09
CA VAL A 212 5.56 7.46 8.20
C VAL A 212 4.39 8.43 8.04
N PHE A 213 4.67 9.71 8.23
CA PHE A 213 3.72 10.79 8.03
C PHE A 213 4.17 11.62 6.83
N THR A 214 3.41 11.58 5.74
CA THR A 214 3.60 12.51 4.63
C THR A 214 2.91 13.84 4.93
N LYS A 215 2.76 14.73 3.92
CA LYS A 215 2.14 16.04 4.11
C LYS A 215 0.74 15.92 4.70
N ILE A 216 0.50 16.60 5.82
CA ILE A 216 -0.83 16.77 6.42
C ILE A 216 -1.46 18.07 5.90
N GLY A 217 -2.73 17.99 5.56
CA GLY A 217 -3.55 19.13 5.14
C GLY A 217 -5.03 18.81 5.31
N LEU A 218 -5.87 19.83 5.12
CA LEU A 218 -7.32 19.70 5.18
C LEU A 218 -7.81 18.78 4.06
N ASP A 219 -8.42 17.67 4.44
CA ASP A 219 -9.00 16.67 3.56
C ASP A 219 -9.95 15.77 4.36
N HIS A 220 -10.95 15.19 3.71
CA HIS A 220 -11.95 14.32 4.34
C HIS A 220 -12.55 14.87 5.65
N GLN A 221 -12.80 16.19 5.69
CA GLN A 221 -13.21 16.91 6.91
C GLN A 221 -14.48 16.35 7.57
N ALA A 222 -15.41 15.82 6.76
CA ALA A 222 -16.62 15.17 7.25
C ALA A 222 -16.36 13.99 8.21
N PHE A 223 -15.16 13.40 8.15
CA PHE A 223 -14.76 12.24 8.96
C PHE A 223 -13.59 12.55 9.90
N LEU A 224 -12.66 13.43 9.48
CA LEU A 224 -11.40 13.66 10.18
C LEU A 224 -11.37 14.95 11.02
N GLY A 225 -12.41 15.77 10.94
CA GLY A 225 -12.49 17.08 11.61
C GLY A 225 -12.23 18.25 10.68
N ASP A 226 -12.48 19.46 11.21
CA ASP A 226 -12.43 20.71 10.44
C ASP A 226 -11.12 21.47 10.59
N THR A 227 -10.22 20.96 11.43
CA THR A 227 -8.92 21.58 11.72
C THR A 227 -7.75 20.68 11.36
N ILE A 228 -6.58 21.28 11.13
CA ILE A 228 -5.35 20.52 10.86
C ILE A 228 -5.00 19.66 12.08
N GLU A 229 -5.25 20.16 13.28
CA GLU A 229 -4.99 19.50 14.56
C GLU A 229 -5.82 18.24 14.74
N GLU A 230 -7.13 18.27 14.43
CA GLU A 230 -8.01 17.09 14.48
C GLU A 230 -7.59 16.02 13.46
N ILE A 231 -7.27 16.45 12.23
CA ILE A 231 -6.79 15.56 11.18
C ILE A 231 -5.45 14.95 11.57
N ALA A 232 -4.53 15.74 12.11
CA ALA A 232 -3.23 15.28 12.57
C ALA A 232 -3.36 14.30 13.74
N ALA A 233 -4.26 14.55 14.69
CA ALA A 233 -4.54 13.64 15.80
C ALA A 233 -5.07 12.29 15.31
N THR A 234 -6.01 12.29 14.36
CA THR A 234 -6.54 11.05 13.79
C THR A 234 -5.45 10.27 13.04
N LYS A 235 -4.59 10.96 12.29
CA LYS A 235 -3.43 10.35 11.61
C LYS A 235 -2.42 9.79 12.61
N ALA A 236 -2.17 10.52 13.71
CA ALA A 236 -1.24 10.12 14.76
C ALA A 236 -1.66 8.82 15.47
N GLY A 237 -2.91 8.39 15.34
CA GLY A 237 -3.38 7.11 15.85
C GLY A 237 -2.62 5.88 15.31
N ILE A 238 -1.89 5.98 14.20
CA ILE A 238 -1.00 4.89 13.76
C ILE A 238 0.21 4.68 14.69
N LEU A 239 0.45 5.59 15.62
CA LEU A 239 1.47 5.46 16.67
C LEU A 239 0.94 4.73 17.90
N ASP A 240 -0.38 4.59 18.03
CA ASP A 240 -1.00 4.04 19.22
C ASP A 240 -0.89 2.51 19.23
N ARG A 241 -0.10 2.00 20.18
CA ARG A 241 0.12 0.58 20.42
C ARG A 241 -0.79 0.03 21.54
N SER A 242 -1.67 0.86 22.08
CA SER A 242 -2.52 0.55 23.23
C SER A 242 -3.98 0.27 22.88
N VAL A 243 -4.32 0.24 21.58
CA VAL A 243 -5.64 -0.19 21.11
C VAL A 243 -5.74 -1.72 21.18
N GLU A 244 -5.83 -2.24 22.41
CA GLU A 244 -6.26 -3.62 22.71
C GLU A 244 -7.68 -3.88 22.21
#